data_AF-A0AAD6SLR2-F1
#
_entry.id   AF-A0AAD6SLR2-F1
#
_cell.length_a   1.000
_cell.length_b   1.000
_cell.length_c   1.000
_cell.angle_alpha   90.00
_cell.angle_beta   90.00
_cell.angle_gamma   90.00
#
_symmetry.space_group_name_H-M   'P 1'
#
loop_
_entity.id
_entity.type
_entity.pdbx_description
1 polymer ?
#
loop_
_entity_poly.entity_id
_entity_poly.type
_entity_poly.pdbx_seq_one_letter_code
_entity_poly.pdbx_strand_id
1 'polypeptide(L)' 'LPTEITSSIFLQCLPIQERVEPPPSRAPLLLTQVCHHWRQVALVTCRLWSSLYILPPFIF' A
#
# COMPACT_ATOMS: atom_id res chain seq x y z
N LEU A 1 6.28 -14.27 -9.91
CA LEU A 1 5.61 -14.92 -8.77
C LEU A 1 4.11 -14.89 -9.04
N PRO A 2 3.31 -15.89 -8.64
CA PRO A 2 1.86 -15.82 -8.74
C PRO A 2 1.28 -14.59 -7.99
N THR A 3 0.16 -14.07 -8.47
CA THR A 3 -0.49 -12.86 -7.94
C THR A 3 -0.92 -13.06 -6.48
N GLU A 4 -1.37 -14.26 -6.13
CA GLU A 4 -1.86 -14.65 -4.81
C GLU A 4 -0.74 -14.62 -3.76
N ILE A 5 0.44 -15.14 -4.14
CA ILE A 5 1.60 -15.13 -3.24
C ILE A 5 2.16 -13.72 -3.11
N THR A 6 2.22 -12.97 -4.24
CA THR A 6 2.70 -11.58 -4.24
C THR A 6 1.81 -10.69 -3.36
N SER A 7 0.49 -10.81 -3.47
CA SER A 7 -0.45 -10.06 -2.64
C SER A 7 -0.38 -10.46 -1.15
N SER A 8 -0.18 -11.73 -0.84
CA SER A 8 0.08 -12.19 0.54
C SER A 8 1.34 -11.56 1.13
N ILE A 9 2.45 -11.54 0.38
CA ILE A 9 3.70 -10.88 0.79
C ILE A 9 3.45 -9.38 1.04
N PHE A 10 2.76 -8.71 0.11
CA PHE A 10 2.46 -7.29 0.25
C PHE A 10 1.69 -6.97 1.53
N LEU A 11 0.73 -7.82 1.93
CA LEU A 11 -0.02 -7.63 3.17
C LEU A 11 0.86 -7.74 4.42
N GLN A 12 1.91 -8.57 4.38
CA GLN A 12 2.88 -8.66 5.47
C GLN A 12 3.84 -7.47 5.54
N CYS A 13 3.94 -6.67 4.47
CA CYS A 13 4.74 -5.44 4.44
C CYS A 13 4.00 -4.21 4.97
N LEU A 14 2.72 -4.34 5.35
CA LEU A 14 1.95 -3.21 5.86
C LEU A 14 2.50 -2.72 7.20
N PRO A 15 2.60 -1.39 7.40
CA PRO A 15 3.04 -0.84 8.67
C PRO A 15 2.03 -1.19 9.78
N ILE A 16 2.56 -1.61 10.93
CA ILE A 16 1.75 -1.87 12.12
C ILE A 16 1.38 -0.50 12.71
N GLN A 17 0.14 -0.06 12.43
CA GLN A 17 -0.57 1.01 13.18
C GLN A 17 -0.06 2.45 12.97
N GLU A 18 -0.02 2.93 11.73
CA GLU A 18 0.12 4.37 11.47
C GLU A 18 -1.23 5.01 11.14
N ARG A 19 -1.79 5.81 12.05
CA ARG A 19 -2.95 6.69 11.79
C ARG A 19 -2.51 8.00 11.14
N VAL A 20 -1.60 7.92 10.19
CA VAL A 20 -0.99 9.07 9.51
C VAL A 20 -0.95 8.76 8.03
N GLU A 21 -1.00 9.80 7.21
CA GLU A 21 -0.78 9.66 5.77
C GLU A 21 0.62 9.05 5.52
N PRO A 22 0.69 7.87 4.87
CA PRO A 22 1.97 7.22 4.67
C PRO A 22 2.78 7.99 3.62
N PRO A 23 4.10 8.20 3.84
CA PRO A 23 4.94 8.75 2.80
C PRO A 23 5.00 7.79 1.60
N PRO A 24 5.31 8.28 0.37
CA PRO A 24 5.44 7.43 -0.82
C PRO A 24 6.45 6.29 -0.68
N SER A 25 7.39 6.41 0.26
CA SER A 25 8.41 5.40 0.59
C SER A 25 7.92 4.27 1.49
N ARG A 26 6.65 4.25 1.90
CA ARG A 26 6.04 3.18 2.70
C ARG A 26 4.93 2.44 1.96
N ALA A 27 4.71 1.19 2.35
CA ALA A 27 3.56 0.43 1.90
C ALA A 27 2.25 1.10 2.36
N PRO A 28 1.18 1.07 1.55
CA PRO A 28 1.07 0.39 0.26
C PRO A 28 1.67 1.14 -0.94
N LEU A 29 1.99 2.43 -0.81
CA LEU A 29 2.43 3.30 -1.92
C LEU A 29 3.74 2.85 -2.55
N LEU A 30 4.73 2.45 -1.74
CA LEU A 30 6.03 1.95 -2.23
C LEU A 30 5.86 0.77 -3.20
N LEU A 31 4.92 -0.14 -2.92
CA LEU A 31 4.70 -1.35 -3.72
C LEU A 31 4.21 -1.02 -5.13
N THR A 32 3.63 0.16 -5.33
CA THR A 32 3.17 0.63 -6.65
C THR A 32 4.30 1.20 -7.53
N GLN A 33 5.49 1.41 -6.97
CA GLN A 33 6.60 2.13 -7.62
C GLN A 33 7.75 1.21 -8.08
N VAL A 34 7.69 -0.09 -7.77
CA VAL A 34 8.78 -1.02 -8.08
C VAL A 34 8.81 -1.41 -9.56
N CYS A 35 7.70 -1.91 -10.10
CA CYS A 35 7.56 -2.25 -11.51
C CYS A 35 6.07 -2.31 -11.92
N HIS A 36 5.81 -2.40 -13.23
CA HIS A 36 4.43 -2.47 -13.76
C HIS A 36 3.61 -3.61 -13.14
N HIS A 37 4.20 -4.80 -13.03
CA HIS A 37 3.52 -5.96 -12.49
C HIS A 37 3.14 -5.78 -11.01
N TRP A 38 4.06 -5.28 -10.18
CA TRP A 38 3.80 -5.01 -8.76
C TRP A 38 2.71 -3.95 -8.59
N ARG A 39 2.74 -2.89 -9.42
CA ARG A 39 1.69 -1.87 -9.46
C ARG A 39 0.32 -2.49 -9.72
N GLN A 40 0.20 -3.37 -10.72
CA GLN A 40 -1.08 -4.03 -11.00
C GLN A 40 -1.56 -4.87 -9.82
N VAL A 41 -0.69 -5.69 -9.23
CA VAL A 41 -1.04 -6.53 -8.06
C VAL A 41 -1.46 -5.68 -6.87
N ALA A 42 -0.72 -4.61 -6.57
CA ALA A 42 -1.01 -3.72 -5.45
C ALA A 42 -2.37 -3.01 -5.62
N LEU A 43 -2.67 -2.53 -6.84
CA LEU A 43 -3.93 -1.84 -7.14
C LEU A 43 -5.16 -2.76 -7.02
N VAL A 44 -5.06 -4.03 -7.42
CA VAL A 44 -6.21 -4.97 -7.34
C VAL A 44 -6.37 -5.60 -5.95
N THR A 45 -5.39 -5.46 -5.05
CA THR A 45 -5.44 -6.03 -3.71
C THR A 45 -6.08 -5.05 -2.73
N CYS A 46 -7.43 -5.00 -2.68
CA CYS A 46 -8.18 -4.05 -1.85
C CYS A 46 -7.75 -3.99 -0.38
N ARG A 47 -7.33 -5.13 0.20
CA ARG A 47 -6.87 -5.21 1.60
C ARG A 47 -5.62 -4.37 1.89
N LEU A 48 -4.81 -4.02 0.88
CA LEU A 48 -3.67 -3.11 1.07
C LEU A 48 -4.09 -1.68 1.36
N TRP A 49 -5.30 -1.30 0.93
CA TRP A 49 -5.80 0.07 0.98
C TRP A 49 -6.79 0.29 2.13
N SER A 50 -7.14 -0.75 2.89
CA SER A 50 -8.13 -0.67 3.98
C SER A 50 -7.71 0.18 5.18
N SER A 51 -6.42 0.53 5.26
CA SER A 51 -5.82 1.34 6.33
C SER A 51 -5.13 2.60 5.83
N LEU A 52 -5.36 2.98 4.56
CA LEU A 52 -4.80 4.21 4.00
C LEU A 52 -5.61 5.42 4.51
N TYR A 53 -4.94 6.34 5.19
CA TYR A 53 -5.49 7.63 5.60
C TYR A 53 -4.91 8.73 4.72
N ILE A 54 -5.76 9.65 4.25
CA ILE A 54 -5.34 10.87 3.55
C ILE A 54 -5.77 12.02 4.44
N LEU A 55 -4.82 12.88 4.81
CA LEU A 55 -5.14 14.05 5.62
C LEU A 55 -5.75 15.12 4.71
N PRO A 56 -6.91 15.71 5.08
CA PRO A 56 -7.46 16.79 4.29
C PRO A 56 -6.52 18.01 4.34
N PRO A 57 -6.42 18.79 3.26
CA PRO A 57 -5.44 19.87 3.12
C PRO A 57 -5.67 21.08 4.06
N PHE A 58 -6.70 21.04 4.93
CA PHE A 58 -7.15 22.17 5.75
C PHE A 58 -7.05 21.95 7.27
N ILE A 59 -6.36 20.92 7.75
CA ILE A 59 -6.13 20.76 9.20
C ILE A 59 -4.94 21.65 9.61
N PHE A 60 -5.25 22.86 10.08
CA PHE A 60 -4.38 23.74 10.87
C PHE A 60 -4.90 23.81 12.30
#